data_AF-A0A842TPQ5-F1
#
_entry.id   AF-A0A842TPQ5-F1
#
_cell.length_a   1.000
_cell.length_b   1.000
_cell.length_c   1.000
_cell.angle_alpha   90.00
_cell.angle_beta   90.00
_cell.angle_gamma   90.00
#
_symmetry.space_group_name_H-M   'P 1'
#
loop_
_entity.id
_entity.type
_entity.pdbx_description
1 polymer ?
#
loop_
_entity_poly.entity_id
_entity_poly.type
_entity_poly.pdbx_seq_one_letter_code
_entity_poly.pdbx_strand_id
1 'polypeptide(L)' 'ALSVGHVTKKPILYLGTGQEYDAIEAFNKEKFIEKLGLDEE' A
#
# COMPACT_ATOMS: atom_id res chain seq x y z
N ALA A 1 3.19 -5.60 -0.99
CA ALA A 1 2.70 -4.62 -2.00
C ALA A 1 3.74 -4.32 -3.08
N LEU A 2 4.96 -3.91 -2.74
CA LEU A 2 5.99 -3.46 -3.70
C LEU A 2 6.28 -4.44 -4.85
N SER A 3 6.71 -5.67 -4.57
CA SER A 3 7.09 -6.64 -5.61
C SER A 3 5.91 -7.05 -6.49
N VAL A 4 4.73 -7.27 -5.89
CA VAL A 4 3.51 -7.65 -6.62
C VAL A 4 3.07 -6.53 -7.56
N GLY A 5 3.02 -5.28 -7.09
CA GLY A 5 2.68 -4.13 -7.95
C GLY A 5 3.71 -3.97 -9.08
N HIS A 6 5.00 -4.13 -8.77
CA HIS A 6 6.07 -4.01 -9.75
C HIS A 6 6.00 -5.10 -10.84
N VAL A 7 5.77 -6.36 -10.47
CA VAL A 7 5.74 -7.49 -11.41
C VAL A 7 4.46 -7.50 -12.23
N THR A 8 3.31 -7.26 -11.59
CA THR A 8 2.02 -7.32 -12.28
C THR A 8 1.73 -6.11 -13.15
N LYS A 9 2.42 -4.98 -12.92
CA LYS A 9 2.17 -3.69 -13.58
C LYS A 9 0.71 -3.20 -13.44
N LYS A 10 -0.01 -3.70 -12.42
CA LYS A 10 -1.38 -3.31 -12.09
C LYS A 10 -1.39 -2.43 -10.83
N PRO A 11 -2.29 -1.45 -10.74
CA PRO A 11 -2.40 -0.60 -9.56
C PRO A 11 -2.93 -1.39 -8.37
N ILE A 12 -2.42 -1.07 -7.18
CA ILE A 12 -3.02 -1.48 -5.92
C ILE A 12 -4.06 -0.42 -5.57
N LEU A 13 -5.32 -0.83 -5.37
CA LEU A 13 -6.43 0.08 -5.09
C LEU A 13 -6.72 0.20 -3.59
N TYR A 14 -6.65 -0.91 -2.86
CA TYR A 14 -6.96 -0.98 -1.44
C TYR A 14 -5.98 -1.92 -0.70
N LEU A 15 -5.86 -1.70 0.60
CA LEU A 15 -5.10 -2.54 1.53
C LEU A 15 -6.01 -3.03 2.65
N GLY A 16 -5.92 -4.32 2.98
CA GLY A 16 -6.47 -4.84 4.24
C GLY A 16 -5.56 -4.46 5.40
N THR A 17 -6.12 -3.82 6.42
CA THR A 17 -5.39 -3.34 7.61
C THR A 17 -5.76 -4.08 8.89
N GLY A 18 -6.70 -5.02 8.81
CA GLY A 18 -7.17 -5.82 9.93
C GLY A 18 -7.98 -7.03 9.44
N GLN A 19 -8.73 -7.63 10.35
CA GLN A 19 -9.50 -8.86 10.09
C GLN A 19 -11.00 -8.61 9.88
N GLU A 20 -11.50 -7.47 10.34
CA GLU A 20 -12.91 -7.07 10.18
C GLU A 20 -13.23 -6.57 8.77
N TYR A 21 -14.52 -6.57 8.40
CA TYR A 21 -14.97 -6.16 7.06
C TYR A 21 -14.67 -4.68 6.72
N ASP A 22 -14.63 -3.83 7.73
CA ASP A 22 -14.34 -2.41 7.61
C ASP A 22 -12.85 -2.09 7.67
N ALA A 23 -11.99 -3.09 7.94
CA ALA A 23 -10.55 -2.94 8.02
C ALA A 23 -9.89 -2.92 6.64
N ILE A 24 -10.36 -2.01 5.78
CA ILE A 24 -9.88 -1.77 4.42
C ILE A 24 -9.60 -0.27 4.24
N GLU A 25 -8.43 0.06 3.71
CA GLU A 25 -8.05 1.44 3.41
C GLU A 25 -7.74 1.61 1.91
N ALA A 26 -8.04 2.78 1.35
CA ALA A 26 -7.60 3.13 0.01
C ALA A 26 -6.06 3.23 -0.03
N PHE A 27 -5.44 2.61 -1.04
CA PHE A 27 -3.99 2.64 -1.17
C PHE A 27 -3.50 4.06 -1.47
N ASN A 28 -2.52 4.52 -0.69
CA ASN A 28 -1.84 5.79 -0.90
C ASN A 28 -0.33 5.53 -1.00
N LYS A 29 0.28 5.94 -2.13
CA LYS A 29 1.69 5.65 -2.42
C LYS A 29 2.63 6.41 -1.48
N GLU A 30 2.29 7.64 -1.12
CA GLU A 30 3.11 8.49 -0.26
C GLU A 30 3.20 7.89 1.14
N LYS A 31 2.06 7.57 1.76
CA LYS A 31 2.00 6.88 3.06
C LYS A 31 2.70 5.52 3.04
N PHE A 32 2.66 4.82 1.90
CA PHE A 32 3.33 3.53 1.77
C PHE A 32 4.86 3.68 1.73
N ILE A 33 5.37 4.72 1.08
CA ILE A 33 6.80 5.07 1.05
C ILE A 33 7.27 5.52 2.44
N GLU A 34 6.50 6.38 3.12
CA GLU A 34 6.74 6.82 4.50
C GLU A 34 6.79 5.64 5.48
N LYS A 35 5.83 4.71 5.41
CA LYS A 35 5.84 3.49 6.23
C LYS A 35 7.05 2.58 5.95
N LEU A 36 7.71 2.73 4.80
CA LEU A 36 8.93 2.00 4.47
C LEU A 36 10.20 2.75 4.92
N GLY A 37 10.09 3.98 5.43
CA GLY A 37 11.23 4.83 5.78
C GLY A 37 12.08 5.21 4.56
N LEU A 38 11.44 5.36 3.41
CA LEU A 38 12.06 5.71 2.13
C LEU A 38 11.71 7.14 1.67
N ASP A 39 10.99 7.85 2.52
CA ASP A 39 10.76 9.28 2.44
C ASP A 39 12.08 10.02 2.70
N GLU A 40 12.57 10.75 1.69
CA GLU A 40 13.68 11.67 1.84
C GLU A 40 13.21 12.90 2.64
N GLU A 41 13.96 13.30 3.69
CA GLU A 41 13.78 14.60 4.38
C GLU A 41 13.78 15.78 3.40
#